data_AF-A0AAV5UNQ2-F1
#
_entry.id   AF-A0AAV5UNQ2-F1
#
_cell.length_a   1.000
_cell.length_b   1.000
_cell.length_c   1.000
_cell.angle_alpha   90.00
_cell.angle_beta   90.00
_cell.angle_gamma   90.00
#
_symmetry.space_group_name_H-M   'P 1'
#
loop_
_entity.id
_entity.type
_entity.pdbx_description
1 polymer ?
#
loop_
_entity_poly.entity_id
_entity_poly.type
_entity_poly.pdbx_seq_one_letter_code
_entity_poly.pdbx_strand_id
1 'polypeptide(L)'
;MSMEDFIGTWGKLMHLNAYQRHKEMINLYYLCYEGASEKYFKEDTSMHRTEYDVLQANHRFLWDDETASTADNSYETRLDKKYYDKLVKEYCICDLSRYKKSQVAMRRRTEAEVKLGKGQFSCGVRKCDERDRLTSWDVNFAYVEQGEKKNAFLKV
;
A
#
# COMPACT_ATOMS: atom_id res chain seq x y z
N MET A 1 43.81 17.29 16.17
CA MET A 1 44.12 15.85 16.02
C MET A 1 45.62 15.71 15.93
N SER A 2 46.23 15.07 16.92
CA SER A 2 47.67 14.83 16.93
C SER A 2 48.02 13.71 15.93
N MET A 3 49.26 13.66 15.47
CA MET A 3 49.73 12.64 14.50
C MET A 3 49.65 11.22 15.08
N GLU A 4 49.62 11.09 16.41
CA GLU A 4 49.52 9.83 17.14
C GLU A 4 48.07 9.27 17.12
N ASP A 5 47.06 10.14 17.17
CA ASP A 5 45.64 9.76 17.04
C ASP A 5 45.34 9.15 15.66
N PHE A 6 46.05 9.60 14.61
CA PHE A 6 45.86 9.15 13.23
C PHE A 6 46.40 7.73 13.01
N ILE A 7 47.55 7.40 13.62
CA ILE A 7 48.20 6.08 13.50
C ILE A 7 47.40 5.01 14.26
N GLY A 8 46.89 5.32 15.45
CA GLY A 8 46.05 4.39 16.23
C GLY A 8 44.70 4.08 15.58
N THR A 9 44.10 5.06 14.90
CA THR A 9 42.81 4.90 14.22
C THR A 9 42.94 4.06 12.95
N TRP A 10 44.05 4.19 12.20
CA TRP A 10 44.31 3.40 11.00
C TRP A 10 44.53 1.90 11.29
N GLY A 11 45.26 1.58 12.37
CA GLY A 11 45.42 0.20 12.82
C GLY A 11 44.08 -0.48 13.16
N LYS A 12 43.17 0.26 13.80
CA LYS A 12 41.82 -0.21 14.16
C LYS A 12 40.94 -0.47 12.93
N LEU A 13 41.00 0.38 11.91
CA LEU A 13 40.20 0.26 10.67
C LEU A 13 40.55 -0.97 9.82
N MET A 14 41.81 -1.42 9.87
CA MET A 14 42.30 -2.56 9.08
C MET A 14 41.79 -3.91 9.58
N HIS A 15 41.43 -4.02 10.87
CA HIS A 15 40.86 -5.23 11.47
C HIS A 15 39.33 -5.33 11.37
N LEU A 16 38.66 -4.28 10.87
CA LEU A 16 37.20 -4.26 10.72
C LEU A 16 36.76 -4.89 9.40
N ASN A 17 35.57 -5.51 9.41
CA ASN A 17 34.89 -5.96 8.21
C ASN A 17 34.59 -4.75 7.29
N ALA A 18 34.46 -4.97 5.97
CA ALA A 18 34.21 -3.93 4.97
C ALA A 18 33.04 -3.00 5.35
N TYR A 19 31.94 -3.56 5.85
CA TYR A 19 30.79 -2.78 6.34
C TYR A 19 31.13 -1.91 7.55
N GLN A 20 31.83 -2.47 8.54
CA GLN A 20 32.21 -1.77 9.77
C GLN A 20 33.22 -0.66 9.47
N ARG A 21 34.18 -0.92 8.60
CA ARG A 21 35.14 0.08 8.13
C ARG A 21 34.44 1.23 7.41
N HIS A 22 33.50 0.93 6.51
CA HIS A 22 32.71 1.94 5.82
C HIS A 22 31.91 2.82 6.79
N LYS A 23 31.28 2.21 7.80
CA LYS A 23 30.54 2.93 8.85
C LYS A 23 31.43 3.89 9.63
N GLU A 24 32.59 3.41 10.09
CA GLU A 24 33.55 4.26 10.82
C GLU A 24 34.10 5.39 9.94
N MET A 25 34.37 5.11 8.66
CA MET A 25 34.79 6.13 7.70
C MET A 25 33.70 7.20 7.48
N ILE A 26 32.44 6.80 7.35
CA ILE A 26 31.32 7.74 7.26
C ILE A 26 31.24 8.63 8.52
N ASN A 27 31.35 8.02 9.70
CA ASN A 27 31.29 8.76 10.96
C ASN A 27 32.43 9.77 11.08
N LEU A 28 33.65 9.37 10.72
CA LEU A 28 34.89 10.15 10.85
C LEU A 28 35.10 11.20 9.76
N TYR A 29 34.45 11.10 8.61
CA TYR A 29 34.61 12.05 7.50
C TYR A 29 33.36 12.87 7.19
N TYR A 30 32.17 12.27 7.27
CA TYR A 30 30.92 12.92 6.88
C TYR A 30 30.10 13.40 8.07
N LEU A 31 30.18 12.76 9.24
CA LEU A 31 29.35 13.07 10.41
C LEU A 31 30.09 13.83 11.53
N CYS A 32 31.21 14.48 11.20
CA CYS A 32 32.12 15.08 12.19
C CYS A 32 31.55 16.30 12.93
N TYR A 33 30.44 16.87 12.46
CA TYR A 33 29.80 18.04 13.03
C TYR A 33 28.29 17.82 13.16
N GLU A 34 27.69 18.48 14.14
CA GLU A 34 26.25 18.42 14.39
C GLU A 34 25.46 18.88 13.16
N GLY A 35 24.46 18.09 12.75
CA GLY A 35 23.64 18.36 11.55
C GLY A 35 24.23 17.87 10.22
N ALA A 36 25.44 17.31 10.19
CA ALA A 36 26.03 16.79 8.96
C ALA A 36 25.28 15.58 8.39
N SER A 37 24.67 14.76 9.26
CA SER A 37 23.82 13.63 8.82
C SER A 37 22.65 14.09 7.96
N GLU A 38 21.95 15.12 8.39
CA GLU A 38 20.80 15.69 7.68
C GLU A 38 21.21 16.42 6.40
N LYS A 39 22.47 16.84 6.28
CA LYS A 39 22.97 17.48 5.05
C LYS A 39 23.37 16.48 3.98
N TYR A 40 24.06 15.40 4.36
CA TYR A 40 24.64 14.45 3.42
C TYR A 40 23.78 13.20 3.18
N PHE A 41 22.99 12.78 4.16
CA PHE A 41 22.14 11.58 4.10
C PHE A 41 20.65 11.88 3.97
N LYS A 42 20.28 13.15 3.73
CA LYS A 42 18.90 13.47 3.40
C LYS A 42 18.58 12.91 2.03
N GLU A 43 17.81 11.83 2.02
CA GLU A 43 17.29 11.25 0.80
C GLU A 43 16.43 12.28 0.08
N ASP A 44 16.65 12.40 -1.23
CA ASP A 44 15.81 13.23 -2.09
C ASP A 44 14.47 12.50 -2.30
N THR A 45 13.52 12.81 -1.42
CA THR A 45 12.18 12.22 -1.43
C THR A 45 11.28 12.74 -2.57
N SER A 46 11.75 13.67 -3.41
CA SER A 46 10.93 14.32 -4.44
C SER A 46 10.38 13.36 -5.51
N MET A 47 11.10 12.27 -5.80
CA MET A 47 10.72 11.27 -6.80
C MET A 47 10.37 9.90 -6.19
N HIS A 48 10.23 9.81 -4.87
CA HIS A 48 9.87 8.55 -4.23
C HIS A 48 8.42 8.19 -4.55
N ARG A 49 8.24 7.08 -5.27
CA ARG A 49 6.93 6.43 -5.46
C ARG A 49 6.78 5.32 -4.46
N THR A 50 5.77 5.44 -3.59
CA THR A 50 5.43 4.37 -2.66
C THR A 50 4.61 3.29 -3.36
N GLU A 51 4.59 2.09 -2.80
CA GLU A 51 3.68 1.02 -3.26
C GLU A 51 2.21 1.47 -3.22
N TYR A 52 1.86 2.34 -2.26
CA TYR A 52 0.53 2.94 -2.16
C TYR A 52 0.21 3.82 -3.37
N ASP A 53 1.16 4.66 -3.82
CA ASP A 53 0.95 5.51 -4.99
C ASP A 53 0.79 4.70 -6.28
N VAL A 54 1.54 3.61 -6.39
CA VAL A 54 1.43 2.65 -7.50
C VAL A 54 0.05 2.02 -7.54
N LEU A 55 -0.42 1.52 -6.38
CA LEU A 55 -1.76 0.94 -6.25
C LEU A 55 -2.83 1.99 -6.58
N GLN A 56 -2.71 3.21 -6.07
CA GLN A 56 -3.69 4.26 -6.33
C GLN A 56 -3.80 4.59 -7.82
N ALA A 57 -2.71 4.53 -8.57
CA ALA A 57 -2.71 4.80 -10.01
C ALA A 57 -3.33 3.66 -10.85
N ASN A 58 -3.05 2.41 -10.47
CA ASN A 58 -3.29 1.25 -11.34
C ASN A 58 -4.38 0.28 -10.84
N HIS A 59 -4.86 0.42 -9.60
CA HIS A 59 -5.89 -0.45 -9.05
C HIS A 59 -7.13 -0.51 -9.95
N ARG A 60 -7.65 -1.73 -10.10
CA ARG A 60 -8.89 -2.00 -10.83
C ARG A 60 -9.91 -2.68 -9.94
N PHE A 61 -11.18 -2.31 -10.11
CA PHE A 61 -12.28 -2.88 -9.33
C PHE A 61 -12.62 -4.31 -9.79
N LEU A 62 -12.57 -4.56 -11.10
CA LEU A 62 -12.67 -5.88 -11.70
C LEU A 62 -11.41 -6.16 -12.52
N TRP A 63 -10.91 -7.39 -12.41
CA TRP A 63 -9.88 -7.92 -13.30
C TRP A 63 -10.56 -8.81 -14.32
N ASP A 64 -10.34 -8.51 -15.60
CA ASP A 64 -10.75 -9.35 -16.73
C ASP A 64 -9.61 -10.29 -17.13
N ASP A 65 -9.91 -11.28 -17.97
CA ASP A 65 -8.93 -12.28 -18.41
C ASP A 65 -7.79 -11.66 -19.25
N GLU A 66 -8.07 -10.56 -19.96
CA GLU A 66 -7.08 -9.81 -20.73
C GLU A 66 -6.08 -9.08 -19.82
N THR A 67 -6.55 -8.40 -18.77
CA THR A 67 -5.70 -7.75 -17.77
C THR A 67 -4.97 -8.78 -16.91
N ALA A 68 -5.56 -9.95 -16.67
CA ALA A 68 -4.89 -11.06 -16.00
C ALA A 68 -3.69 -11.58 -16.80
N SER A 69 -3.76 -11.56 -18.15
CA SER A 69 -2.68 -11.97 -19.05
C SER A 69 -1.52 -10.95 -19.10
N THR A 70 -1.82 -9.66 -18.92
CA THR A 70 -0.81 -8.59 -18.90
C THR A 70 -0.18 -8.40 -17.53
N ALA A 71 -0.60 -9.18 -16.53
CA ALA A 71 -0.12 -9.08 -15.16
C ALA A 71 1.40 -9.31 -15.00
N ASP A 72 1.99 -10.11 -15.88
CA ASP A 72 3.42 -10.42 -15.84
C ASP A 72 4.27 -9.37 -16.59
N ASN A 73 3.64 -8.39 -17.24
CA ASN A 73 4.36 -7.40 -18.04
C ASN A 73 5.03 -6.30 -17.19
N SER A 74 4.49 -5.96 -16.02
CA SER A 74 5.00 -4.87 -15.19
C SER A 74 4.96 -5.18 -13.70
N TYR A 75 5.95 -4.66 -12.96
CA TYR A 75 6.01 -4.78 -11.50
C TYR A 75 4.74 -4.26 -10.83
N GLU A 76 4.25 -3.11 -11.29
CA GLU A 76 3.06 -2.44 -10.79
C GLU A 76 1.82 -3.30 -10.94
N THR A 77 1.62 -3.86 -12.13
CA THR A 77 0.47 -4.72 -12.43
C THR A 77 0.51 -6.01 -11.60
N ARG A 78 1.71 -6.58 -11.37
CA ARG A 78 1.88 -7.73 -10.49
C ARG A 78 1.59 -7.41 -9.03
N LEU A 79 1.98 -6.22 -8.56
CA LEU A 79 1.65 -5.72 -7.23
C LEU A 79 0.12 -5.64 -7.07
N ASP A 80 -0.56 -4.98 -8.01
CA ASP A 80 -2.01 -4.80 -7.97
C ASP A 80 -2.76 -6.14 -7.97
N LYS A 81 -2.33 -7.10 -8.81
CA LYS A 81 -2.90 -8.45 -8.85
C LYS A 81 -2.81 -9.12 -7.49
N LYS A 82 -1.64 -9.05 -6.86
CA LYS A 82 -1.42 -9.61 -5.52
C LYS A 82 -2.32 -8.97 -4.47
N TYR A 83 -2.64 -7.68 -4.59
CA TYR A 83 -3.61 -7.02 -3.70
C TYR A 83 -5.05 -7.43 -4.02
N TYR A 84 -5.40 -7.54 -5.30
CA TYR A 84 -6.72 -7.97 -5.74
C TYR A 84 -7.07 -9.39 -5.28
N ASP A 85 -6.10 -10.30 -5.31
CA ASP A 85 -6.30 -11.69 -4.90
C ASP A 85 -6.49 -11.86 -3.39
N LYS A 86 -6.00 -10.91 -2.57
CA LYS A 86 -6.25 -10.88 -1.13
C LYS A 86 -7.69 -10.48 -0.77
N LEU A 87 -8.42 -9.85 -1.69
CA LEU A 87 -9.77 -9.35 -1.45
C LEU A 87 -10.81 -10.45 -1.66
N VAL A 88 -11.81 -10.48 -0.78
CA VAL A 88 -12.91 -11.44 -0.86
C VAL A 88 -14.07 -10.82 -1.65
N LYS A 89 -14.57 -11.58 -2.63
CA LYS A 89 -15.44 -11.09 -3.72
C LYS A 89 -16.91 -11.48 -3.59
N GLU A 90 -17.29 -12.19 -2.53
CA GLU A 90 -18.67 -12.69 -2.38
C GLU A 90 -19.66 -11.57 -2.02
N TYR A 91 -19.40 -10.85 -0.93
CA TYR A 91 -20.17 -9.68 -0.49
C TYR A 91 -19.31 -8.43 -0.51
N CYS A 92 -19.93 -7.29 -0.78
CA CYS A 92 -19.32 -5.97 -0.79
C CYS A 92 -19.69 -5.16 0.46
N ILE A 93 -18.81 -4.24 0.84
CA ILE A 93 -19.10 -3.22 1.84
C ILE A 93 -19.57 -1.96 1.13
N CYS A 94 -20.65 -1.38 1.64
CA CYS A 94 -21.27 -0.19 1.08
C CYS A 94 -21.07 1.01 2.01
N ASP A 95 -20.76 2.16 1.41
CA ASP A 95 -20.81 3.45 2.07
C ASP A 95 -22.00 4.23 1.53
N LEU A 96 -23.04 4.31 2.37
CA LEU A 96 -24.26 5.04 2.09
C LEU A 96 -24.21 6.47 2.68
N SER A 97 -23.09 6.95 3.22
CA SER A 97 -23.04 8.25 3.92
C SER A 97 -23.55 9.44 3.08
N ARG A 98 -23.48 9.35 1.74
CA ARG A 98 -23.91 10.39 0.80
C ARG A 98 -25.10 9.98 -0.07
N TYR A 99 -25.91 9.01 0.38
CA TYR A 99 -27.05 8.50 -0.38
C TYR A 99 -28.05 9.60 -0.80
N LYS A 100 -28.23 10.64 0.03
CA LYS A 100 -29.12 11.78 -0.28
C LYS A 100 -28.69 12.59 -1.51
N LYS A 101 -27.41 12.52 -1.87
CA LYS A 101 -26.85 13.13 -3.10
C LYS A 101 -26.79 12.12 -4.26
N SER A 102 -27.45 10.97 -4.12
CA SER A 102 -27.36 9.83 -5.04
C SER A 102 -25.93 9.33 -5.25
N GLN A 103 -25.06 9.55 -4.26
CA GLN A 103 -23.68 9.09 -4.27
C GLN A 103 -23.54 7.89 -3.34
N VAL A 104 -23.19 6.75 -3.94
CA VAL A 104 -22.91 5.49 -3.23
C VAL A 104 -21.52 5.03 -3.58
N ALA A 105 -20.81 4.47 -2.60
CA ALA A 105 -19.51 3.86 -2.83
C ALA A 105 -19.54 2.41 -2.34
N MET A 106 -18.93 1.52 -3.11
CA MET A 106 -18.81 0.11 -2.77
C MET A 106 -17.34 -0.31 -2.82
N ARG A 107 -16.95 -1.22 -1.94
CA ARG A 107 -15.61 -1.84 -1.97
C ARG A 107 -15.69 -3.32 -1.64
N ARG A 108 -14.69 -4.07 -2.09
CA ARG A 108 -14.50 -5.47 -1.70
C ARG A 108 -14.06 -5.57 -0.23
N ARG A 109 -14.34 -6.71 0.38
CA ARG A 109 -13.99 -6.99 1.78
C ARG A 109 -12.55 -7.45 1.90
N THR A 110 -11.94 -7.11 3.04
CA THR A 110 -10.66 -7.67 3.47
C THR A 110 -10.88 -8.95 4.29
N GLU A 111 -9.87 -9.79 4.40
CA GLU A 111 -9.93 -11.04 5.18
C GLU A 111 -10.34 -10.80 6.65
N ALA A 112 -9.83 -9.73 7.27
CA ALA A 112 -10.17 -9.38 8.65
C ALA A 112 -11.66 -9.08 8.83
N GLU A 113 -12.29 -8.43 7.85
CA GLU A 113 -13.72 -8.10 7.88
C GLU A 113 -14.60 -9.32 7.63
N VAL A 114 -14.11 -10.26 6.82
CA VAL A 114 -14.77 -11.55 6.60
C VAL A 114 -14.75 -12.38 7.89
N LYS A 115 -13.62 -12.41 8.60
CA LYS A 115 -13.52 -13.06 9.92
C LYS A 115 -14.48 -12.45 10.95
N LEU A 116 -14.73 -11.14 10.86
CA LEU A 116 -15.71 -10.44 11.70
C LEU A 116 -17.16 -10.71 11.26
N GLY A 117 -17.38 -11.25 10.05
CA GLY A 117 -18.71 -11.52 9.50
C GLY A 117 -19.39 -10.31 8.85
N LYS A 118 -18.67 -9.22 8.54
CA LYS A 118 -19.28 -8.01 7.95
C LYS A 118 -19.87 -8.28 6.58
N GLY A 119 -21.13 -7.94 6.38
CA GLY A 119 -21.91 -8.17 5.14
C GLY A 119 -22.68 -9.50 5.11
N GLN A 120 -22.37 -10.47 5.97
CA GLN A 120 -23.09 -11.75 6.04
C GLN A 120 -23.83 -11.92 7.37
N PHE A 121 -23.13 -11.75 8.48
CA PHE A 121 -23.69 -11.86 9.84
C PHE A 121 -23.90 -10.51 10.51
N SER A 122 -23.33 -9.45 9.95
CA SER A 122 -23.60 -8.06 10.34
C SER A 122 -23.84 -7.22 9.09
N CYS A 123 -24.44 -6.05 9.27
CA CYS A 123 -24.71 -5.10 8.20
C CYS A 123 -23.45 -4.82 7.36
N GLY A 124 -23.62 -4.80 6.03
CA GLY A 124 -22.56 -4.48 5.07
C GLY A 124 -22.22 -2.98 4.98
N VAL A 125 -22.92 -2.12 5.72
CA VAL A 125 -22.67 -0.67 5.70
C VAL A 125 -21.45 -0.33 6.57
N ARG A 126 -20.54 0.50 6.06
CA ARG A 126 -19.27 0.87 6.73
C ARG A 126 -19.45 1.35 8.19
N LYS A 127 -20.54 2.08 8.49
CA LYS A 127 -20.83 2.69 9.80
C LYS A 127 -22.02 2.03 10.52
N CYS A 128 -22.29 0.76 10.23
CA CYS A 128 -23.36 0.00 10.87
C CYS A 128 -22.81 -1.35 11.34
N ASP A 129 -23.15 -1.73 12.56
CA ASP A 129 -22.76 -3.02 13.14
C ASP A 129 -24.00 -3.85 13.57
N GLU A 130 -25.17 -3.50 13.04
CA GLU A 130 -26.43 -4.19 13.28
C GLU A 130 -26.36 -5.63 12.77
N ARG A 131 -26.94 -6.57 13.52
CA ARG A 131 -26.90 -8.01 13.18
C ARG A 131 -28.28 -8.61 12.93
N ASP A 132 -29.33 -7.91 13.33
CA ASP A 132 -30.69 -8.41 13.24
C ASP A 132 -31.33 -8.08 11.88
N ARG A 133 -32.15 -9.00 11.37
CA ARG A 133 -32.98 -8.84 10.15
C ARG A 133 -32.20 -8.39 8.91
N LEU A 134 -31.07 -9.06 8.64
CA LEU A 134 -30.27 -8.81 7.44
C LEU A 134 -30.88 -9.46 6.21
N THR A 135 -30.87 -8.74 5.09
CA THR A 135 -31.31 -9.23 3.77
C THR A 135 -30.21 -8.95 2.76
N SER A 136 -29.85 -9.94 1.96
CA SER A 136 -28.89 -9.79 0.86
C SER A 136 -29.57 -9.30 -0.41
N TRP A 137 -28.96 -8.34 -1.09
CA TRP A 137 -29.45 -7.79 -2.35
C TRP A 137 -28.37 -7.88 -3.44
N ASP A 138 -28.80 -8.23 -4.65
CA ASP A 138 -27.96 -8.14 -5.85
C ASP A 138 -28.21 -6.79 -6.52
N VAL A 139 -27.17 -5.94 -6.53
CA VAL A 139 -27.26 -4.56 -7.01
C VAL A 139 -26.36 -4.39 -8.23
N ASN A 140 -26.89 -3.71 -9.25
CA ASN A 140 -26.08 -3.25 -10.39
C ASN A 140 -25.33 -1.97 -10.01
N PHE A 141 -24.01 -2.07 -9.88
CA PHE A 141 -23.12 -0.98 -9.56
C PHE A 141 -22.44 -0.46 -10.82
N ALA A 142 -22.85 0.74 -11.24
CA ALA A 142 -22.22 1.48 -12.33
C ALA A 142 -21.10 2.38 -11.79
N TYR A 143 -19.91 2.27 -12.36
CA TYR A 143 -18.73 3.05 -11.97
C TYR A 143 -17.93 3.51 -13.19
N VAL A 144 -17.08 4.51 -13.01
CA VAL A 144 -16.16 5.00 -14.04
C VAL A 144 -14.75 4.59 -13.64
N GLU A 145 -14.06 3.87 -14.51
CA GLU A 145 -12.68 3.43 -14.31
C GLU A 145 -11.89 3.82 -15.57
N GLN A 146 -10.77 4.54 -15.39
CA GLN A 146 -9.91 5.01 -16.50
C GLN A 146 -10.67 5.76 -17.62
N GLY A 147 -11.77 6.44 -17.27
CA GLY A 147 -12.60 7.20 -18.22
C GLY A 147 -13.71 6.38 -18.89
N GLU A 148 -13.77 5.07 -18.67
CA GLU A 148 -14.78 4.19 -19.22
C GLU A 148 -15.86 3.86 -18.18
N LYS A 149 -17.12 3.81 -18.62
CA LYS A 149 -18.24 3.39 -17.77
C LYS A 149 -18.34 1.87 -17.76
N LYS A 150 -18.19 1.27 -16.57
CA LYS A 150 -18.31 -0.16 -16.34
C LYS A 150 -19.47 -0.44 -15.37
N ASN A 151 -20.07 -1.62 -15.51
CA ASN A 151 -21.15 -2.09 -14.65
C ASN A 151 -20.74 -3.42 -14.02
N ALA A 152 -21.09 -3.61 -12.75
CA ALA A 152 -20.83 -4.84 -12.02
C ALA A 152 -22.04 -5.24 -11.17
N PHE A 153 -22.44 -6.50 -11.23
CA PHE A 153 -23.40 -7.05 -10.28
C PHE A 153 -22.67 -7.42 -8.99
N LEU A 154 -23.09 -6.83 -7.88
CA LEU A 154 -22.49 -7.03 -6.56
C LEU A 154 -23.55 -7.46 -5.56
N LYS A 155 -23.17 -8.38 -4.67
CA LYS A 155 -24.00 -8.79 -3.53
C LYS A 155 -23.67 -7.92 -2.33
N VAL A 156 -24.70 -7.41 -1.66
CA VAL A 156 -24.61 -6.55 -0.47
C VAL A 156 -25.53 -7.08 0.62
#